data_AF-A0A7V9T6Y4-F1
#
_entry.id   AF-A0A7V9T6Y4-F1
#
_cell.length_a   1.000
_cell.length_b   1.000
_cell.length_c   1.000
_cell.angle_alpha   90.00
_cell.angle_beta   90.00
_cell.angle_gamma   90.00
#
_symmetry.space_group_name_H-M   'P 1'
#
loop_
_entity.id
_entity.type
_entity.pdbx_description
1 polymer ?
#
loop_
_entity_poly.entity_id
_entity_poly.type
_entity_poly.pdbx_seq_one_letter_code
_entity_poly.pdbx_strand_id
1 'polypeptide(L)'
;MDETSMGRPLVVTGDGRLLDGLLRLAAATGASPQVVGRDEVPEVRRTWATTPLVLLGDDCAGPLAGLRLPRREGVLLVTAAPDEPAVWRRAVAAGADQVVSLLADHELVADLLGACADGPAGAPVVC
;
A
#
# COMPACT_ATOMS: atom_id res chain seq x y z
N MET A 1 -14.89 18.39 -5.30
CA MET A 1 -14.73 17.56 -4.09
C MET A 1 -14.59 16.15 -4.62
N ASP A 2 -13.35 15.69 -4.76
CA ASP A 2 -12.98 14.51 -5.53
C ASP A 2 -13.58 13.23 -4.95
N GLU A 3 -14.71 12.82 -5.50
CA GLU A 3 -15.42 11.56 -5.22
C GLU A 3 -14.61 10.32 -5.65
N THR A 4 -13.51 10.53 -6.38
CA THR A 4 -12.64 9.47 -6.93
C THR A 4 -11.53 8.97 -6.00
N SER A 5 -11.30 9.60 -4.84
CA SER A 5 -10.22 9.23 -3.91
C SER A 5 -10.63 8.14 -2.91
N MET A 6 -11.93 8.03 -2.59
CA MET A 6 -12.45 7.00 -1.68
C MET A 6 -12.50 5.66 -2.43
N GLY A 7 -11.44 4.86 -2.29
CA GLY A 7 -11.37 3.52 -2.91
C GLY A 7 -10.10 3.23 -3.70
N ARG A 8 -9.17 4.18 -3.84
CA ARG A 8 -7.91 3.92 -4.56
C ARG A 8 -6.81 3.45 -3.62
N PRO A 9 -6.06 2.38 -3.95
CA PRO A 9 -4.93 1.94 -3.14
C PRO A 9 -3.86 3.03 -3.08
N LEU A 10 -3.23 3.23 -1.93
CA LEU A 10 -2.17 4.20 -1.72
C LEU A 10 -0.81 3.49 -1.83
N VAL A 11 0.09 4.03 -2.64
CA VAL A 11 1.49 3.59 -2.73
C VAL A 11 2.39 4.68 -2.17
N VAL A 12 3.20 4.33 -1.17
CA VAL A 12 4.18 5.25 -0.56
C VAL A 12 5.57 4.66 -0.67
N THR A 13 6.36 5.15 -1.62
CA THR A 13 7.75 4.71 -1.85
C THR A 13 8.53 5.80 -2.56
N GLY A 14 9.81 5.95 -2.24
CA GLY A 14 10.79 6.71 -3.02
C GLY A 14 11.61 5.83 -3.97
N ASP A 15 11.49 4.50 -3.87
CA ASP A 15 12.16 3.56 -4.77
C ASP A 15 11.38 3.43 -6.08
N GLY A 16 11.93 4.01 -7.15
CA GLY A 16 11.36 3.95 -8.49
C GLY A 16 11.20 2.53 -9.02
N ARG A 17 12.10 1.59 -8.70
CA ARG A 17 12.02 0.21 -9.20
C ARG A 17 10.84 -0.53 -8.59
N LEU A 18 10.65 -0.36 -7.29
CA LEU A 18 9.52 -0.93 -6.57
C LEU A 18 8.21 -0.30 -7.07
N LEU A 19 8.20 1.02 -7.26
CA LEU A 19 7.06 1.73 -7.82
C LEU A 19 6.69 1.23 -9.23
N ASP A 20 7.65 1.12 -10.14
CA ASP A 20 7.43 0.61 -11.51
C ASP A 20 6.80 -0.78 -11.49
N GLY A 21 7.28 -1.66 -10.63
CA GLY A 21 6.73 -3.01 -10.47
C GLY A 21 5.29 -2.99 -9.93
N LEU A 22 5.01 -2.18 -8.90
CA LEU A 22 3.65 -2.03 -8.36
C LEU A 22 2.68 -1.42 -9.37
N LEU A 23 3.11 -0.39 -10.12
CA LEU A 23 2.29 0.23 -11.16
C LEU A 23 2.01 -0.74 -12.30
N ARG A 24 2.97 -1.61 -12.64
CA ARG A 24 2.75 -2.67 -13.63
C ARG A 24 1.70 -3.69 -13.16
N LEU A 25 1.74 -4.12 -11.90
CA LEU A 25 0.71 -5.03 -11.34
C LEU A 25 -0.66 -4.35 -11.26
N ALA A 26 -0.70 -3.08 -10.88
CA ALA A 26 -1.94 -2.29 -10.85
C ALA A 26 -2.56 -2.18 -12.25
N ALA A 27 -1.75 -1.88 -13.26
CA ALA A 27 -2.21 -1.83 -14.65
C ALA A 27 -2.75 -3.18 -15.15
N ALA A 28 -2.14 -4.29 -14.73
CA ALA A 28 -2.61 -5.63 -15.10
C ALA A 28 -3.96 -6.00 -14.46
N THR A 29 -4.30 -5.39 -13.33
CA THR A 29 -5.51 -5.66 -12.53
C THR A 29 -6.59 -4.60 -12.69
N GLY A 30 -6.32 -3.53 -13.45
CA GLY A 30 -7.22 -2.38 -13.60
C GLY A 30 -7.23 -1.41 -12.41
N ALA A 31 -6.39 -1.65 -11.40
CA ALA A 31 -6.27 -0.78 -10.24
C ALA A 31 -5.58 0.54 -10.60
N SER A 32 -6.02 1.64 -9.98
CA SER A 32 -5.44 2.97 -10.17
C SER A 32 -4.92 3.53 -8.85
N PRO A 33 -3.72 3.12 -8.39
CA PRO A 33 -3.17 3.56 -7.12
C PRO A 33 -2.85 5.05 -7.12
N GLN A 34 -3.08 5.69 -5.98
CA GLN A 34 -2.54 7.01 -5.68
C GLN A 34 -1.09 6.84 -5.21
N VAL A 35 -0.15 7.52 -5.85
CA VAL A 35 1.27 7.48 -5.48
C VAL A 35 1.61 8.73 -4.69
N VAL A 36 2.23 8.57 -3.53
CA VAL A 36 2.69 9.66 -2.68
C VAL A 36 4.16 9.45 -2.36
N GLY A 37 4.98 10.48 -2.62
CA GLY A 37 6.40 10.44 -2.35
C GLY A 37 6.73 10.50 -0.86
N ARG A 38 7.96 10.10 -0.51
CA ARG A 38 8.48 10.11 0.85
C ARG A 38 8.34 11.47 1.56
N ASP A 39 8.53 12.57 0.83
CA ASP A 39 8.56 13.92 1.38
C ASP A 39 7.17 14.57 1.50
N GLU A 40 6.13 13.92 0.98
CA GLU A 40 4.76 14.43 0.93
C GLU A 40 3.95 14.00 2.18
N VAL A 41 4.55 14.17 3.35
CA VAL A 41 3.99 13.78 4.65
C VAL A 41 2.54 14.25 4.87
N PRO A 42 2.14 15.49 4.52
CA PRO A 42 0.75 15.93 4.69
C PRO A 42 -0.24 15.08 3.87
N GLU A 43 0.16 14.66 2.66
CA GLU A 43 -0.70 13.90 1.77
C GLU A 43 -0.80 12.43 2.22
N VAL A 44 0.31 11.85 2.69
CA VAL A 44 0.30 10.54 3.37
C VAL A 44 -0.71 10.55 4.51
N ARG A 45 -0.66 11.54 5.41
CA ARG A 45 -1.58 11.63 6.56
C ARG A 45 -3.04 11.73 6.16
N ARG A 46 -3.36 12.46 5.09
CA ARG A 46 -4.73 12.67 4.61
C ARG A 46 -5.34 11.40 4.02
N THR A 47 -4.54 10.66 3.26
CA THR A 47 -4.98 9.51 2.47
C THR A 47 -4.91 8.19 3.23
N TRP A 48 -4.03 8.10 4.24
CA TRP A 48 -3.78 6.90 5.02
C TRP A 48 -5.05 6.26 5.62
N ALA A 49 -5.99 7.09 6.10
CA ALA A 49 -7.20 6.60 6.76
C ALA A 49 -8.34 6.27 5.77
N THR A 50 -8.31 6.80 4.55
CA THR A 50 -9.43 6.75 3.60
C THR A 50 -9.23 5.75 2.46
N THR A 51 -7.98 5.35 2.20
CA THR A 51 -7.66 4.33 1.19
C THR A 51 -8.07 2.92 1.64
N PRO A 52 -8.43 1.97 0.76
CA PRO A 52 -8.70 0.59 1.16
C PRO A 52 -7.42 -0.22 1.43
N LEU A 53 -6.29 0.14 0.81
CA LEU A 53 -5.03 -0.61 0.85
C LEU A 53 -3.85 0.37 0.82
N VAL A 54 -2.85 0.16 1.66
CA VAL A 54 -1.59 0.90 1.68
C VAL A 54 -0.44 -0.04 1.33
N LEU A 55 0.27 0.28 0.26
CA LEU A 55 1.51 -0.38 -0.16
C LEU A 55 2.69 0.54 0.21
N LEU A 56 3.41 0.18 1.25
CA LEU A 56 4.50 0.97 1.81
C LEU A 56 5.86 0.37 1.45
N GLY A 57 6.69 1.13 0.73
CA GLY A 57 8.09 0.78 0.51
C GLY A 57 8.89 0.73 1.81
N ASP A 58 9.83 -0.20 1.90
CA ASP A 58 10.72 -0.34 3.06
C ASP A 58 11.62 0.88 3.32
N ASP A 59 11.93 1.63 2.26
CA ASP A 59 12.64 2.91 2.25
C ASP A 59 11.89 4.02 3.02
N CYS A 60 10.55 4.00 2.94
CA CYS A 60 9.65 4.95 3.59
C CYS A 60 9.22 4.50 4.99
N ALA A 61 9.30 3.21 5.31
CA ALA A 61 8.78 2.67 6.57
C ALA A 61 9.45 3.26 7.83
N GLY A 62 10.76 3.48 7.81
CA GLY A 62 11.48 4.12 8.91
C GLY A 62 11.03 5.57 9.17
N PRO A 63 11.10 6.46 8.16
CA PRO A 63 10.59 7.83 8.27
C PRO A 63 9.12 7.91 8.71
N LEU A 64 8.24 7.08 8.15
CA LEU A 64 6.81 7.11 8.47
C LEU A 64 6.49 6.58 9.87
N ALA A 65 7.28 5.66 10.42
CA ALA A 65 7.11 5.20 11.79
C ALA A 65 7.19 6.37 12.80
N GLY A 66 8.01 7.39 12.52
CA GLY A 66 8.10 8.62 13.33
C GLY A 66 6.83 9.47 13.33
N LEU A 67 5.95 9.30 12.33
CA LEU A 67 4.73 10.10 12.18
C LEU A 67 3.57 9.61 13.04
N ARG A 68 3.66 8.40 13.63
CA ARG A 68 2.59 7.80 14.44
C ARG A 68 1.24 7.82 13.72
N LEU A 69 1.22 7.31 12.49
CA LEU A 69 -0.01 7.14 11.73
C LEU A 69 -0.96 6.17 12.46
N PRO A 70 -2.29 6.33 12.33
CA PRO A 70 -3.23 5.43 12.98
C PRO A 70 -3.06 4.01 12.42
N ARG A 71 -3.06 3.02 13.32
CA ARG A 71 -3.07 1.61 12.89
C ARG A 71 -4.39 1.27 12.23
N ARG A 72 -4.31 0.48 11.17
CA ARG A 72 -5.45 0.00 10.39
C ARG A 72 -5.04 -1.28 9.69
N GLU A 73 -6.03 -2.06 9.30
CA GLU A 73 -5.82 -3.20 8.42
C GLU A 73 -5.58 -2.71 6.98
N GLY A 74 -4.92 -3.57 6.21
CA GLY A 74 -4.60 -3.33 4.79
C GLY A 74 -3.33 -2.51 4.60
N VAL A 75 -2.39 -2.53 5.55
CA VAL A 75 -1.06 -1.91 5.39
C VAL A 75 -0.04 -3.00 5.11
N LEU A 76 0.50 -3.01 3.90
CA LEU A 76 1.54 -3.95 3.48
C LEU A 76 2.85 -3.22 3.30
N LEU A 77 3.90 -3.73 3.93
CA LEU A 77 5.26 -3.30 3.62
C LEU A 77 5.77 -4.13 2.45
N VAL A 78 6.08 -3.46 1.34
CA VAL A 78 6.61 -4.06 0.11
C VAL A 78 8.12 -3.86 0.09
N THR A 79 8.87 -4.92 -0.19
CA THR A 79 10.32 -4.85 -0.33
C THR A 79 10.83 -5.78 -1.44
N ALA A 80 12.03 -5.51 -1.94
CA ALA A 80 12.77 -6.42 -2.80
C ALA A 80 13.60 -7.45 -2.01
N ALA A 81 13.88 -7.20 -0.72
CA ALA A 81 14.78 -8.00 0.13
C ALA A 81 14.13 -8.33 1.50
N PRO A 82 13.19 -9.29 1.54
CA PRO A 82 12.40 -9.61 2.74
C PRO A 82 13.20 -10.29 3.87
N ASP A 83 14.37 -10.84 3.57
CA ASP A 83 15.23 -11.59 4.49
C ASP A 83 16.04 -10.70 5.44
N GLU A 84 16.06 -9.40 5.21
CA GLU A 84 16.71 -8.44 6.10
C GLU A 84 15.95 -8.26 7.42
N PRO A 85 16.53 -8.57 8.61
CA PRO A 85 15.84 -8.44 9.90
C PRO A 85 15.41 -7.00 10.24
N ALA A 86 16.00 -6.00 9.57
CA ALA A 86 15.61 -4.61 9.71
C ALA A 86 14.24 -4.32 9.07
N VAL A 87 13.86 -5.05 8.01
CA VAL A 87 12.57 -4.89 7.31
C VAL A 87 11.41 -5.18 8.25
N TRP A 88 11.45 -6.31 8.95
CA TRP A 88 10.42 -6.67 9.93
C TRP A 88 10.29 -5.64 11.06
N ARG A 89 11.42 -5.13 11.58
CA ARG A 89 11.39 -4.08 12.61
C ARG A 89 10.76 -2.78 12.08
N ARG A 90 11.07 -2.39 10.85
CA ARG A 90 10.46 -1.23 10.18
C ARG A 90 8.96 -1.44 9.95
N ALA A 91 8.54 -2.62 9.52
CA ALA A 91 7.13 -2.99 9.32
C ALA A 91 6.32 -2.81 10.61
N VAL A 92 6.80 -3.39 11.71
CA VAL A 92 6.13 -3.28 13.02
C VAL A 92 6.07 -1.84 13.52
N ALA A 93 7.14 -1.07 13.33
CA ALA A 93 7.21 0.33 13.73
C ALA A 93 6.27 1.23 12.91
N ALA A 94 6.14 0.94 11.61
CA ALA A 94 5.19 1.60 10.71
C ALA A 94 3.73 1.14 10.91
N GLY A 95 3.53 0.02 11.62
CA GLY A 95 2.22 -0.57 11.84
C GLY A 95 1.68 -1.34 10.63
N ALA A 96 2.57 -1.88 9.79
CA ALA A 96 2.20 -2.76 8.69
C ALA A 96 1.69 -4.10 9.22
N ASP A 97 0.62 -4.62 8.61
CA ASP A 97 0.03 -5.92 8.91
C ASP A 97 0.93 -7.06 8.44
N GLN A 98 1.54 -6.89 7.26
CA GLN A 98 2.38 -7.92 6.63
C GLN A 98 3.55 -7.31 5.88
N VAL A 99 4.60 -8.10 5.71
CA VAL A 99 5.73 -7.82 4.83
C VAL A 99 5.59 -8.73 3.61
N VAL A 100 5.62 -8.15 2.40
CA VAL A 100 5.50 -8.87 1.13
C VAL A 100 6.71 -8.58 0.26
N SER A 101 7.22 -9.62 -0.40
CA SER A 101 8.24 -9.49 -1.42
C SER A 101 7.58 -9.28 -2.77
N LEU A 102 7.94 -8.22 -3.49
CA LEU A 102 7.39 -8.02 -4.83
C LEU A 102 7.79 -9.13 -5.82
N LEU A 103 8.88 -9.88 -5.55
CA LEU A 103 9.29 -11.00 -6.39
C LEU A 103 8.51 -12.28 -6.05
N ALA A 104 8.40 -12.62 -4.77
CA ALA A 104 7.80 -13.87 -4.33
C ALA A 104 6.26 -13.80 -4.21
N ASP A 105 5.73 -12.64 -3.83
CA ASP A 105 4.32 -12.43 -3.46
C ASP A 105 3.58 -11.54 -4.47
N HIS A 106 4.05 -11.46 -5.71
CA HIS A 106 3.44 -10.59 -6.74
C HIS A 106 1.96 -10.92 -6.99
N GLU A 107 1.57 -12.20 -6.94
CA GLU A 107 0.18 -12.64 -7.11
C GLU A 107 -0.71 -12.10 -5.99
N LEU A 108 -0.25 -12.16 -4.73
CA LEU A 108 -0.99 -11.61 -3.59
C LEU A 108 -1.18 -10.09 -3.75
N VAL A 109 -0.13 -9.38 -4.17
CA VAL A 109 -0.21 -7.94 -4.41
C VAL A 109 -1.17 -7.64 -5.57
N ALA A 110 -1.16 -8.45 -6.63
CA ALA A 110 -2.09 -8.32 -7.74
C ALA A 110 -3.54 -8.56 -7.32
N ASP A 111 -3.81 -9.62 -6.56
CA ASP A 111 -5.17 -9.94 -6.07
C ASP A 111 -5.74 -8.80 -5.23
N LEU A 112 -4.93 -8.23 -4.32
CA LEU A 112 -5.35 -7.11 -3.48
C LEU A 112 -5.58 -5.83 -4.27
N LEU A 113 -4.75 -5.56 -5.28
CA LEU A 113 -4.94 -4.45 -6.20
C LEU A 113 -6.23 -4.63 -7.02
N GLY A 114 -6.48 -5.84 -7.54
CA GLY A 114 -7.70 -6.19 -8.26
C GLY A 114 -8.95 -6.00 -7.39
N ALA A 115 -8.92 -6.48 -6.15
CA ALA A 115 -10.00 -6.26 -5.20
C ALA A 115 -10.30 -4.77 -4.93
N CYS A 116 -9.28 -3.90 -5.02
CA CYS A 116 -9.49 -2.45 -4.93
C CYS A 116 -10.09 -1.87 -6.22
N ALA A 117 -9.79 -2.44 -7.38
CA ALA A 117 -10.33 -2.02 -8.68
C ALA A 117 -11.83 -2.34 -8.81
N ASP A 118 -12.26 -3.47 -8.25
CA ASP A 118 -13.67 -3.89 -8.22
C ASP A 118 -14.55 -3.04 -7.29
N GLY A 119 -13.95 -2.16 -6.47
CA GLY A 119 -14.65 -1.38 -5.43
C GLY A 119 -15.12 -2.27 -4.26
N PRO A 120 -15.76 -1.72 -3.21
CA PRO A 120 -16.36 -2.56 -2.18
C PRO A 120 -17.42 -3.43 -2.85
N ALA A 121 -17.10 -4.72 -3.03
CA ALA A 121 -18.02 -5.70 -3.59
C ALA A 121 -19.34 -5.56 -2.84
N GLY A 122 -20.37 -5.09 -3.54
CA GLY A 122 -21.72 -5.00 -2.99
C GLY A 122 -22.05 -6.37 -2.40
N ALA A 123 -22.20 -6.44 -1.08
CA ALA A 123 -22.61 -7.66 -0.43
C ALA A 123 -23.87 -8.18 -1.13
N PRO A 124 -23.97 -9.49 -1.46
CA PRO A 124 -25.21 -10.01 -2.00
C PRO A 124 -26.27 -9.83 -0.91
N VAL A 125 -27.27 -8.98 -1.18
CA VAL A 125 -28.52 -8.99 -0.42
C VAL A 125 -29.15 -10.34 -0.71
N VAL A 126 -28.97 -11.27 0.23
CA VAL A 126 -29.76 -12.49 0.27
C VAL A 126 -31.13 -12.06 0.81
N CYS A 127 -32.13 -12.03 -0.07
CA CYS A 127 -33.54 -11.89 0.27
C CYS A 127 -34.07 -13.14 0.97
#